data_AF-A0A285B099-F1
#
_entry.id   AF-A0A285B099-F1
#
_cell.length_a   1.000
_cell.length_b   1.000
_cell.length_c   1.000
_cell.angle_alpha   90.00
_cell.angle_beta   90.00
_cell.angle_gamma   90.00
#
_symmetry.space_group_name_H-M   'P 1'
#
loop_
_entity.id
_entity.type
_entity.pdbx_description
1 polymer ?
#
loop_
_entity_poly.entity_id
_entity_poly.type
_entity_poly.pdbx_seq_one_letter_code
_entity_poly.pdbx_strand_id
1 'polypeptide(L)'
;MMDLGEVEYVVEDSMWFIKYRHVITGGRYDSQETAQYAAETLTVDDMDILWMDKVIKNPSKKGAEVLISRQDIDEFLSTRPVYSKSE
;
A
#
# COMPACT_ATOMS: atom_id res chain seq x y z
N MET A 1 1.98 -1.28 13.08
CA MET A 1 2.02 0.05 12.45
C MET A 1 3.49 0.40 12.23
N MET A 2 3.84 0.97 11.08
CA MET A 2 5.24 1.22 10.69
C MET A 2 5.86 2.33 11.55
N ASP A 3 7.18 2.28 11.72
CA ASP A 3 7.91 3.43 12.26
C ASP A 3 8.07 4.46 11.14
N LEU A 4 7.29 5.53 11.19
CA LEU A 4 7.27 6.57 10.15
C LEU A 4 8.62 7.31 10.03
N GLY A 5 9.49 7.26 11.05
CA GLY A 5 10.84 7.83 10.98
C GLY A 5 11.78 7.07 10.02
N GLU A 6 11.41 5.84 9.66
CA GLU A 6 12.16 4.93 8.78
C GLU A 6 11.51 4.79 7.40
N VAL A 7 10.53 5.66 7.08
CA VAL A 7 9.78 5.67 5.82
C VAL A 7 10.32 6.74 4.88
N GLU A 8 10.66 6.33 3.65
CA GLU A 8 10.99 7.21 2.54
C GLU A 8 9.92 7.09 1.45
N TYR A 9 9.51 8.23 0.88
CA TYR A 9 8.59 8.28 -0.26
C TYR A 9 9.39 8.55 -1.54
N VAL A 10 9.28 7.64 -2.51
CA VAL A 10 10.05 7.70 -3.76
C VAL A 10 9.11 7.84 -4.94
N VAL A 11 9.49 8.64 -5.94
CA VAL A 11 8.75 8.78 -7.20
C VAL A 11 9.59 8.28 -8.36
N GLU A 12 9.00 7.45 -9.22
CA GLU A 12 9.60 6.93 -10.45
C GLU A 12 8.50 6.80 -11.52
N ASP A 13 8.73 7.31 -12.73
CA ASP A 13 7.76 7.28 -13.84
C ASP A 13 6.33 7.75 -13.46
N SER A 14 6.22 8.83 -12.69
CA SER A 14 4.96 9.39 -12.15
C SER A 14 4.20 8.47 -11.18
N MET A 15 4.85 7.43 -10.64
CA MET A 15 4.30 6.52 -9.63
C MET A 15 4.99 6.74 -8.29
N TRP A 16 4.24 6.58 -7.20
CA TRP A 16 4.76 6.70 -5.84
C TRP A 16 5.04 5.34 -5.22
N PHE A 17 6.11 5.25 -4.43
CA PHE A 17 6.55 4.05 -3.73
C PHE A 17 6.87 4.37 -2.28
N ILE A 18 6.70 3.38 -1.41
CA ILE A 18 7.12 3.43 -0.01
C ILE A 18 8.38 2.59 0.12
N LYS A 19 9.46 3.19 0.61
CA LYS A 19 10.63 2.47 1.10
C LYS A 19 10.62 2.47 2.62
N TYR A 20 10.74 1.30 3.21
CA TYR A 20 10.87 1.14 4.65
C TYR A 20 12.13 0.33 4.95
N ARG A 21 13.03 0.89 5.76
CA ARG A 21 14.35 0.28 6.05
C ARG A 21 15.10 -0.10 4.75
N HIS A 22 15.08 0.81 3.78
CA HIS A 22 15.69 0.67 2.44
C HIS A 22 15.10 -0.41 1.53
N VAL A 23 13.96 -1.00 1.87
CA VAL A 23 13.26 -1.99 1.04
C VAL A 23 11.96 -1.38 0.52
N ILE A 24 11.69 -1.50 -0.79
CA ILE A 24 10.38 -1.15 -1.34
C ILE A 24 9.36 -2.14 -0.79
N THR A 25 8.33 -1.63 -0.12
CA THR A 25 7.24 -2.44 0.46
C THR A 25 5.92 -2.07 -0.19
N GLY A 26 5.04 -3.07 -0.29
CA GLY A 26 3.74 -2.93 -0.92
C GLY A 26 3.85 -2.84 -2.43
N GLY A 27 3.19 -1.82 -2.96
CA GLY A 27 3.00 -1.62 -4.39
C GLY A 27 3.29 -0.20 -4.84
N ARG A 28 2.63 0.18 -5.93
CA ARG A 28 2.71 1.53 -6.52
C ARG A 28 1.47 2.30 -6.10
N TYR A 29 1.64 3.57 -5.77
CA TYR A 29 0.58 4.46 -5.34
C TYR A 29 0.33 5.55 -6.38
N ASP A 30 -0.92 5.97 -6.51
CA ASP A 30 -1.35 7.01 -7.47
C ASP A 30 -0.88 8.42 -7.09
N SER A 31 -0.55 8.64 -5.82
CA SER A 31 -0.13 9.92 -5.27
C SER A 31 0.72 9.72 -4.01
N GLN A 32 1.47 10.77 -3.64
CA GLN A 32 2.21 10.81 -2.38
C GLN A 32 1.27 10.69 -1.18
N GLU A 33 0.09 11.34 -1.26
CA GLU A 33 -0.91 11.36 -0.20
C GLU A 33 -1.47 9.95 0.07
N THR A 34 -1.72 9.16 -1.00
CA THR A 34 -2.12 7.76 -0.84
C THR A 34 -1.00 6.92 -0.21
N ALA A 35 0.26 7.13 -0.63
CA ALA A 35 1.40 6.41 -0.04
C ALA A 35 1.58 6.74 1.46
N GLN A 36 1.45 8.02 1.83
CA GLN A 36 1.47 8.45 3.23
C GLN A 36 0.34 7.80 4.02
N TYR A 37 -0.87 7.83 3.48
CA TYR A 37 -2.01 7.21 4.15
C TYR A 37 -1.82 5.70 4.36
N ALA A 38 -1.26 4.99 3.37
CA ALA A 38 -0.93 3.59 3.53
C ALA A 38 0.07 3.40 4.68
N ALA A 39 1.15 4.18 4.73
CA ALA A 39 2.16 4.10 5.80
C ALA A 39 1.59 4.34 7.20
N GLU A 40 0.62 5.24 7.31
CA GLU A 40 -0.05 5.57 8.58
C GLU A 40 -1.06 4.52 9.03
N THR A 41 -1.66 3.77 8.10
CA THR A 41 -2.83 2.91 8.41
C THR A 41 -2.58 1.42 8.25
N LEU A 42 -1.62 1.03 7.43
CA LEU A 42 -1.34 -0.37 7.12
C LEU A 42 -0.06 -0.84 7.82
N THR A 43 0.01 -2.15 8.07
CA THR A 43 1.30 -2.80 8.32
C THR A 43 2.01 -3.11 7.00
N VAL A 44 3.30 -3.42 7.04
CA VAL A 44 4.08 -3.87 5.86
C VAL A 44 3.38 -5.04 5.17
N ASP A 45 2.99 -6.07 5.95
CA ASP A 45 2.29 -7.25 5.43
C ASP A 45 0.95 -6.88 4.76
N ASP A 46 0.25 -5.89 5.30
CA ASP A 46 -1.02 -5.43 4.74
C ASP A 46 -0.85 -4.74 3.40
N MET A 47 0.21 -3.94 3.25
CA MET A 47 0.53 -3.30 1.98
C MET A 47 0.87 -4.35 0.91
N ASP A 48 1.61 -5.39 1.29
CA ASP A 48 1.96 -6.48 0.38
C ASP A 48 0.71 -7.28 -0.03
N ILE A 49 -0.20 -7.58 0.91
CA ILE A 49 -1.47 -8.25 0.62
C ILE A 49 -2.34 -7.39 -0.31
N LEU A 50 -2.52 -6.11 0.01
CA LEU A 50 -3.27 -5.17 -0.83
C LEU A 50 -2.70 -5.11 -2.24
N TRP A 51 -1.37 -5.02 -2.36
CA TRP A 51 -0.71 -5.02 -3.65
C TRP A 51 -0.96 -6.31 -4.45
N MET A 52 -0.81 -7.47 -3.83
CA MET A 52 -1.07 -8.76 -4.48
C MET A 52 -2.52 -8.88 -4.93
N ASP A 53 -3.49 -8.52 -4.09
CA ASP A 53 -4.91 -8.54 -4.44
C ASP A 53 -5.22 -7.62 -5.63
N LYS A 54 -4.64 -6.41 -5.63
CA LYS A 54 -4.77 -5.46 -6.73
C LYS A 54 -4.24 -6.02 -8.05
N VAL A 55 -3.10 -6.70 -8.03
CA VAL A 55 -2.51 -7.35 -9.21
C VAL A 55 -3.39 -8.50 -9.70
N ILE A 56 -3.86 -9.38 -8.82
CA ILE A 56 -4.70 -10.54 -9.17
C ILE A 56 -6.02 -10.10 -9.79
N LYS A 57 -6.63 -9.03 -9.29
CA LYS A 57 -7.89 -8.48 -9.83
C LYS A 57 -7.72 -7.76 -11.18
N ASN A 58 -6.50 -7.42 -11.57
CA ASN A 58 -6.20 -6.69 -12.81
C ASN A 58 -5.21 -7.46 -13.71
N PRO A 59 -5.49 -8.72 -14.10
CA PRO A 59 -4.52 -9.57 -14.80
C PRO A 59 -4.17 -9.09 -16.21
N SER A 60 -5.01 -8.24 -16.81
CA SER A 60 -4.80 -7.65 -18.13
C SER A 60 -3.96 -6.36 -18.12
N LYS A 61 -3.75 -5.75 -16.95
CA LYS A 61 -3.01 -4.50 -16.80
C LYS A 61 -1.53 -4.78 -16.59
N LYS A 62 -0.67 -4.02 -17.26
CA LYS A 62 0.79 -4.09 -17.03
C LYS A 62 1.14 -3.22 -15.83
N GLY A 63 2.23 -3.55 -15.14
CA GLY A 63 2.53 -3.02 -13.79
C GLY A 63 2.33 -1.51 -13.58
N ALA A 64 2.65 -0.65 -14.55
CA ALA A 64 2.49 0.81 -14.42
C ALA A 64 1.01 1.29 -14.38
N GLU A 65 0.08 0.43 -14.79
CA GLU A 65 -1.36 0.71 -14.80
C GLU A 65 -2.07 0.20 -13.53
N VAL A 66 -1.34 -0.51 -12.66
CA VAL A 66 -1.84 -1.06 -11.40
C VAL A 66 -1.34 -0.15 -10.28
N LEU A 67 -2.13 0.88 -9.97
CA LEU A 67 -1.85 1.83 -8.90
C LEU A 67 -2.87 1.63 -7.78
N ILE A 68 -2.37 1.66 -6.55
CA ILE A 68 -3.16 1.70 -5.32
C ILE A 68 -3.64 3.13 -5.13
N SER A 69 -4.96 3.29 -5.03
CA SER A 69 -5.63 4.53 -4.69
C SER A 69 -6.07 4.52 -3.22
N ARG A 70 -6.46 5.68 -2.72
CA ARG A 70 -7.06 5.79 -1.38
C ARG A 70 -8.27 4.86 -1.20
N GLN A 71 -9.12 4.78 -2.22
CA GLN A 71 -10.31 3.92 -2.20
C GLN A 71 -9.93 2.44 -2.03
N ASP A 72 -8.85 1.98 -2.65
CA ASP A 72 -8.40 0.60 -2.50
C ASP A 72 -7.99 0.28 -1.05
N ILE A 73 -7.33 1.23 -0.38
CA ILE A 73 -6.93 1.09 1.02
C ILE A 73 -8.18 1.05 1.92
N ASP A 74 -9.13 1.96 1.69
CA ASP A 74 -10.37 2.02 2.47
C ASP A 74 -11.21 0.75 2.28
N GLU A 75 -11.33 0.24 1.05
CA GLU A 75 -12.01 -1.03 0.74
C GLU A 75 -11.31 -2.22 1.41
N PHE A 76 -9.98 -2.27 1.36
CA PHE A 76 -9.19 -3.29 2.03
C PHE A 76 -9.41 -3.28 3.55
N LEU A 77 -9.39 -2.11 4.18
CA LEU A 77 -9.66 -1.97 5.61
C LEU A 77 -11.09 -2.37 5.98
N SER A 78 -12.08 -2.10 5.11
CA SER A 78 -13.48 -2.44 5.34
C SER A 78 -13.79 -3.94 5.25
N THR A 79 -12.98 -4.69 4.50
CA THR A 79 -13.20 -6.12 4.23
C THR A 79 -12.41 -7.04 5.17
N ARG A 80 -11.47 -6.50 5.96
CA ARG A 80 -10.80 -7.29 6.99
C ARG A 80 -11.76 -7.55 8.15
N PRO A 81 -11.92 -8.82 8.60
CA PRO A 81 -12.45 -9.04 9.92
C PRO A 81 -11.51 -8.31 10.88
N VAL A 82 -12.06 -7.37 11.64
CA VAL A 82 -11.37 -6.81 12.79
C VAL A 82 -10.99 -8.03 13.63
N TYR A 83 -9.74 -8.47 13.59
CA TYR A 83 -9.19 -9.23 14.71
C TYR A 83 -9.21 -8.22 15.83
N SER A 84 -10.37 -8.20 16.51
CA SER A 84 -10.54 -7.56 17.80
C SER A 84 -9.30 -7.94 18.57
N LYS A 85 -8.57 -6.93 19.03
CA LYS A 85 -7.56 -7.09 20.07
C LYS A 85 -8.14 -8.07 21.07
N SER A 86 -7.64 -9.30 21.05
CA SER A 86 -7.93 -10.27 22.09
C SER A 86 -7.11 -9.76 23.25
N GLU A 87 -7.82 -9.07 24.14
CA GLU A 87 -7.52 -8.68 25.53
C GLU A 87 -6.04 -8.43 25.89
#